data_AF-A0A6P1DQU6-F1
#
_entry.id   AF-A0A6P1DQU6-F1
#
_cell.length_a   1.000
_cell.length_b   1.000
_cell.length_c   1.000
_cell.angle_alpha   90.00
_cell.angle_beta   90.00
_cell.angle_gamma   90.00
#
_symmetry.space_group_name_H-M   'P 1'
#
loop_
_entity.id
_entity.type
_entity.pdbx_description
1 polymer ?
#
loop_
_entity_poly.entity_id
_entity_poly.type
_entity_poly.pdbx_seq_one_letter_code
_entity_poly.pdbx_strand_id
1 'polypeptide(L)'
;MSTPYLSFSEITKALSQLCSDGATGTLFVATDANRSAQVKLNRGLILYVSYANKRGEEALDLIPSISAGRYRFQEGSIGGAQMDLPTTASILARFEQAAAATDAADPAGESDAAKATQALGQREREILRSCLAEFVGPIAELVCDDHFDHAADLRSAIDALATEISSDPMAQQFRAMVAKQLG
;
A
#
# COMPACT_ATOMS: atom_id res chain seq x y z
N MET A 1 -18.50 21.11 -1.30
CA MET A 1 -17.22 20.67 -1.89
C MET A 1 -16.80 19.42 -1.15
N SER A 2 -16.90 18.25 -1.79
CA SER A 2 -16.57 16.97 -1.17
C SER A 2 -15.05 16.83 -1.13
N THR A 3 -14.45 16.96 0.06
CA THR A 3 -13.02 16.70 0.25
C THR A 3 -12.77 15.24 -0.12
N PRO A 4 -11.83 14.94 -1.03
CA PRO A 4 -11.51 13.57 -1.38
C PRO A 4 -11.05 12.81 -0.13
N TYR A 5 -11.37 11.51 -0.07
CA TYR A 5 -10.78 10.62 0.92
C TYR A 5 -9.30 10.47 0.57
N LEU A 6 -8.45 10.68 1.57
CA LEU A 6 -7.01 10.59 1.47
C LEU A 6 -6.57 9.25 2.06
N SER A 7 -5.47 8.73 1.52
CA SER A 7 -4.82 7.55 2.07
C SER A 7 -4.21 7.85 3.44
N PHE A 8 -3.95 6.81 4.23
CA PHE A 8 -3.23 6.95 5.49
C PHE A 8 -1.83 7.57 5.33
N SER A 9 -1.18 7.29 4.21
CA SER A 9 0.12 7.87 3.83
C SER A 9 0.06 9.39 3.67
N GLU A 10 -0.97 9.91 3.00
CA GLU A 10 -1.18 11.35 2.85
C GLU A 10 -1.51 12.04 4.17
N ILE A 11 -2.34 11.41 5.01
CA ILE A 11 -2.68 11.93 6.34
C ILE A 11 -1.43 11.99 7.23
N THR A 12 -0.58 10.96 7.17
CA THR A 12 0.67 10.89 7.92
C THR A 12 1.66 11.96 7.48
N LYS A 13 1.82 12.16 6.17
CA LYS A 13 2.65 13.24 5.61
C LYS A 13 2.16 14.62 6.06
N ALA A 14 0.86 14.87 6.03
CA ALA A 14 0.28 16.13 6.49
C ALA A 14 0.52 16.35 7.99
N LEU A 15 0.39 15.31 8.81
CA LEU A 15 0.69 15.37 10.25
C LEU A 15 2.18 15.67 10.49
N SER A 16 3.09 14.99 9.79
CA SER A 16 4.54 15.20 9.87
C SER A 16 4.93 16.64 9.50
N GLN A 17 4.28 17.20 8.48
CA GLN A 17 4.44 18.60 8.10
C GLN A 17 3.97 19.55 9.22
N LEU A 18 2.78 19.33 9.80
CA LEU A 18 2.26 20.14 10.91
C LEU A 18 3.16 20.09 12.15
N CYS A 19 3.75 18.94 12.43
CA CYS A 19 4.74 18.79 13.51
C CYS A 19 6.01 19.60 13.22
N SER A 20 6.51 19.52 11.98
CA SER A 20 7.71 20.24 11.53
C SER A 20 7.53 21.75 11.50
N ASP A 21 6.34 22.21 11.11
CA ASP A 21 5.95 23.62 11.08
C ASP A 21 5.68 24.20 12.48
N GLY A 22 5.71 23.37 13.53
CA GLY A 22 5.45 23.80 14.90
C GLY A 22 3.98 24.21 15.10
N ALA A 23 3.05 23.64 14.32
CA ALA A 23 1.65 24.02 14.36
C ALA A 23 1.04 23.75 15.74
N THR A 24 0.13 24.63 16.15
CA THR A 24 -0.62 24.49 17.40
C THR A 24 -2.11 24.40 17.12
N GLY A 25 -2.68 23.19 17.24
CA GLY A 25 -4.10 22.96 17.05
C GLY A 25 -4.53 21.51 17.25
N THR A 26 -5.73 21.19 16.80
CA THR A 26 -6.27 19.83 16.82
C THR A 26 -6.49 19.33 15.40
N LEU A 27 -5.86 18.20 15.06
CA LEU A 27 -6.10 17.46 13.84
C LEU A 27 -7.22 16.45 14.06
N PHE A 28 -8.31 16.59 13.31
CA PHE A 28 -9.42 15.65 13.29
C PHE A 28 -9.30 14.79 12.04
N VAL A 29 -9.30 13.48 12.18
CA VAL A 29 -9.32 12.52 11.07
C VAL A 29 -10.65 11.78 11.12
N ALA A 30 -11.48 11.89 10.10
CA ALA A 30 -12.71 11.13 9.98
C ALA A 30 -12.49 9.99 8.98
N THR A 31 -12.82 8.77 9.40
CA THR A 31 -12.70 7.55 8.59
C THR A 31 -14.06 7.14 8.03
N ASP A 32 -14.04 6.28 7.02
CA ASP A 32 -15.23 5.65 6.42
C ASP A 32 -15.97 4.70 7.38
N ALA A 33 -15.25 4.07 8.31
CA ALA A 33 -15.77 3.16 9.33
C ALA A 33 -16.60 3.85 10.45
N ASN A 34 -17.07 5.08 10.23
CA ASN A 34 -17.72 5.95 11.22
C ASN A 34 -16.89 6.17 12.50
N ARG A 35 -15.56 6.03 12.39
CA ARG A 35 -14.59 6.29 13.46
C ARG A 35 -13.90 7.62 13.20
N SER A 36 -13.51 8.31 14.25
CA SER A 36 -12.69 9.52 14.14
C SER A 36 -11.46 9.43 15.03
N ALA A 37 -10.34 9.93 14.51
CA ALA A 37 -9.13 10.19 15.26
C ALA A 37 -9.05 11.68 15.61
N GLN A 38 -8.48 11.99 16.76
CA GLN A 38 -8.13 13.35 17.17
C GLN A 38 -6.70 13.36 17.66
N VAL A 39 -5.91 14.29 17.14
CA VAL A 39 -4.51 14.50 17.53
C VAL A 39 -4.36 15.96 17.93
N LYS A 40 -3.94 16.22 19.16
CA LYS A 40 -3.64 17.57 19.63
C LYS A 40 -2.14 17.84 19.54
N LEU A 41 -1.79 18.92 18.86
CA LEU A 41 -0.43 19.32 18.53
C LEU A 41 -0.10 20.65 19.19
N ASN A 42 0.85 20.73 20.11
CA ASN A 42 1.27 21.99 20.73
C ASN A 42 2.70 22.32 20.30
N ARG A 43 2.88 23.40 19.52
CA ARG A 43 4.18 23.79 18.96
C ARG A 43 4.86 22.63 18.23
N GLY A 44 4.07 21.84 17.50
CA GLY A 44 4.52 20.63 16.80
C GLY A 44 4.69 19.38 17.68
N LEU A 45 4.41 19.45 18.99
CA LEU A 45 4.46 18.30 19.89
C LEU A 45 3.08 17.65 20.04
N ILE A 46 3.00 16.34 19.82
CA ILE A 46 1.78 15.59 20.03
C ILE A 46 1.58 15.41 21.55
N LEU A 47 0.56 16.08 22.10
CA LEU A 47 0.23 16.00 23.53
C LEU A 47 -0.89 15.01 23.83
N TYR A 48 -1.74 14.73 22.85
CA TYR A 48 -2.90 13.87 23.02
C TYR A 48 -3.27 13.21 21.68
N VAL A 49 -3.60 11.93 21.74
CA VAL A 49 -4.10 11.15 20.60
C VAL A 49 -5.29 10.31 21.06
N SER A 50 -6.35 10.31 20.28
CA SER A 50 -7.47 9.39 20.45
C SER A 50 -7.98 8.87 19.12
N TYR A 51 -8.46 7.63 19.11
CA TYR A 51 -9.07 6.99 17.95
C TYR A 51 -10.31 6.22 18.40
N ALA A 52 -11.48 6.64 17.91
CA ALA A 52 -12.78 6.11 18.34
C ALA A 52 -12.95 6.13 19.87
N ASN A 53 -12.90 4.95 20.53
CA ASN A 53 -13.01 4.80 21.99
C ASN A 53 -11.66 4.55 22.68
N LYS A 54 -10.56 4.60 21.95
CA LYS A 54 -9.20 4.37 22.44
C LYS A 54 -8.41 5.68 22.49
N ARG A 55 -7.46 5.76 23.42
CA ARG A 55 -6.68 6.99 23.68
C ARG A 55 -5.24 6.63 24.05
N GLY A 56 -4.32 7.54 23.80
CA GLY A 56 -2.90 7.32 24.07
C GLY A 56 -2.28 6.30 23.11
N GLU A 57 -1.42 5.43 23.66
CA GLU A 57 -0.77 4.30 22.96
C GLU A 57 -1.77 3.41 22.20
N GLU A 58 -2.91 3.06 22.82
CA GLU A 58 -3.92 2.22 22.15
C GLU A 58 -4.51 2.88 20.90
N ALA A 59 -4.56 4.21 20.86
CA ALA A 59 -4.97 4.93 19.67
C ALA A 59 -3.87 4.94 18.60
N LEU A 60 -2.59 5.03 19.01
CA LEU A 60 -1.46 4.93 18.10
C LEU A 60 -1.39 3.57 17.40
N ASP A 61 -1.78 2.49 18.07
CA ASP A 61 -1.83 1.15 17.48
C ASP A 61 -2.95 1.00 16.44
N LEU A 62 -4.07 1.73 16.63
CA LEU A 62 -5.26 1.63 15.77
C LEU A 62 -5.30 2.64 14.62
N ILE A 63 -4.61 3.77 14.74
CA ILE A 63 -4.52 4.77 13.65
C ILE A 63 -3.96 4.17 12.34
N PRO A 64 -2.95 3.29 12.36
CA PRO A 64 -2.51 2.51 11.20
C PRO A 64 -3.60 1.70 10.50
N SER A 65 -4.68 1.32 11.21
CA SER A 65 -5.77 0.52 10.63
C SER A 65 -6.75 1.37 9.80
N ILE A 66 -6.45 2.65 9.59
CA ILE A 66 -7.26 3.55 8.77
C ILE A 66 -6.90 3.30 7.31
N SER A 67 -7.82 2.77 6.51
CA SER A 67 -7.58 2.58 5.06
C SER A 67 -7.74 3.89 4.29
N ALA A 68 -8.85 4.59 4.49
CA ALA A 68 -9.12 5.86 3.84
C ALA A 68 -9.83 6.82 4.82
N GLY A 69 -9.42 8.08 4.80
CA GLY A 69 -9.96 9.08 5.72
C GLY A 69 -9.80 10.50 5.20
N ARG A 70 -10.56 11.41 5.79
CA ARG A 70 -10.41 12.84 5.57
C ARG A 70 -9.87 13.47 6.82
N TYR A 71 -8.85 14.31 6.71
CA TYR A 71 -8.34 15.07 7.84
C TYR A 71 -8.78 16.53 7.78
N ARG A 72 -8.85 17.16 8.93
CA ARG A 72 -9.07 18.59 9.10
C ARG A 72 -8.24 19.08 10.27
N PHE A 73 -7.31 19.99 9.99
CA PHE A 73 -6.61 20.70 11.03
C PHE A 73 -7.43 21.91 11.47
N GLN A 74 -7.64 22.05 12.77
CA GLN A 74 -8.23 23.21 13.38
C GLN A 74 -7.18 23.87 14.26
N GLU A 75 -6.64 24.98 13.77
CA GLU A 75 -5.73 25.81 14.55
C GLU A 75 -6.49 26.45 15.72
N GLY A 76 -5.86 26.46 16.90
CA GLY A 76 -6.51 26.97 18.09
C GLY A 76 -5.74 26.67 19.36
N SER A 77 -6.12 27.37 20.43
CA SER A 77 -5.50 27.20 21.74
C SER A 77 -5.92 25.87 22.35
N ILE A 78 -4.94 25.03 22.66
CA ILE A 78 -5.19 23.68 23.17
C ILE A 78 -5.06 23.68 24.68
N GLY A 79 -6.20 23.69 25.36
CA GLY A 79 -6.29 23.46 26.79
C GLY A 79 -6.39 21.96 27.11
N GLY A 80 -5.55 21.50 28.03
CA GLY A 80 -5.78 20.28 28.80
C GLY A 80 -5.12 18.98 28.31
N ALA A 81 -4.81 18.15 29.32
CA ALA A 81 -4.38 16.74 29.31
C ALA A 81 -3.27 16.38 28.31
N GLN A 82 -2.03 16.63 28.72
CA GLN A 82 -0.88 15.88 28.20
C GLN A 82 -1.02 14.43 28.64
N MET A 83 -1.00 13.52 27.68
CA MET A 83 -0.91 12.09 27.94
C MET A 83 0.56 11.67 28.00
N ASP A 84 0.85 10.58 28.73
CA ASP A 84 2.10 9.85 28.60
C ASP A 84 2.11 9.17 27.23
N LEU A 85 2.54 9.93 26.23
CA LEU A 85 2.75 9.49 24.87
C LEU A 85 4.26 9.41 24.61
N PRO A 86 4.71 8.47 23.76
CA PRO A 86 6.08 8.47 23.29
C PRO A 86 6.38 9.78 22.53
N THR A 87 7.67 10.05 22.33
CA THR A 87 8.09 11.29 21.67
C THR A 87 7.42 11.43 20.30
N THR A 88 7.15 12.68 19.89
CA THR A 88 6.51 12.95 18.59
C THR A 88 7.26 12.31 17.43
N ALA A 89 8.59 12.25 17.48
CA ALA A 89 9.41 11.56 16.49
C ALA A 89 9.10 10.05 16.43
N SER A 90 8.95 9.38 17.57
CA SER A 90 8.58 7.96 17.62
C SER A 90 7.18 7.70 17.07
N ILE A 91 6.23 8.59 17.36
CA ILE A 91 4.86 8.51 16.85
C ILE A 91 4.86 8.65 15.32
N LEU A 92 5.54 9.68 14.80
CA LEU A 92 5.65 9.93 13.37
C LEU A 92 6.32 8.76 12.66
N ALA A 93 7.46 8.26 13.16
CA ALA A 93 8.14 7.11 12.58
C ALA A 93 7.23 5.86 12.53
N ARG A 94 6.43 5.63 13.58
CA ARG A 94 5.47 4.51 13.62
C ARG A 94 4.37 4.67 12.59
N PHE A 95 3.83 5.88 12.44
CA PHE A 95 2.82 6.17 11.43
C PHE A 95 3.38 6.12 10.01
N GLU A 96 4.61 6.59 9.79
CA GLU A 96 5.29 6.51 8.50
C GLU A 96 5.58 5.06 8.10
N GLN A 97 6.03 4.22 9.04
CA GLN A 97 6.21 2.78 8.81
C GLN A 97 4.88 2.08 8.49
N ALA A 98 3.82 2.43 9.21
CA ALA A 98 2.49 1.91 8.95
C ALA A 98 1.93 2.40 7.60
N ALA A 99 2.15 3.66 7.25
CA ALA A 99 1.79 4.22 5.95
C ALA A 99 2.50 3.49 4.81
N ALA A 100 3.81 3.25 4.94
CA ALA A 100 4.57 2.47 3.98
C ALA A 100 4.06 1.02 3.88
N ALA A 101 3.65 0.41 4.99
CA ALA A 101 3.08 -0.94 5.00
C ALA A 101 1.67 -0.99 4.38
N THR A 102 0.85 0.05 4.53
CA THR A 102 -0.48 0.15 3.93
C THR A 102 -0.41 0.48 2.44
N ASP A 103 0.52 1.35 2.01
CA ASP A 103 0.80 1.58 0.58
C ASP A 103 1.37 0.31 -0.09
N ALA A 104 2.13 -0.51 0.64
CA ALA A 104 2.61 -1.81 0.15
C ALA A 104 1.53 -2.91 0.13
N ALA A 105 0.39 -2.72 0.81
CA ALA A 105 -0.73 -3.66 0.85
C ALA A 105 -1.81 -3.38 -0.21
N ASP A 106 -1.67 -2.29 -0.97
CA ASP A 106 -2.44 -1.99 -2.18
C ASP A 106 -1.52 -2.20 -3.40
N PRO A 107 -1.78 -3.16 -4.32
CA PRO A 107 -0.88 -3.47 -5.43
C PRO A 107 -1.07 -2.47 -6.58
N ALA A 108 -0.94 -1.18 -6.29
CA ALA A 108 -1.08 -0.10 -7.26
C ALA A 108 -0.14 1.07 -6.96
N GLY A 109 1.15 0.79 -6.76
CA GLY A 109 2.18 1.81 -6.96
C GLY A 109 3.45 1.65 -6.14
N GLU A 110 4.39 0.85 -6.64
CA GLU A 110 5.80 1.04 -6.29
C GLU A 110 6.62 1.12 -7.58
N SER A 111 7.17 2.30 -7.84
CA SER A 111 8.36 2.43 -8.67
C SER A 111 9.56 1.90 -7.90
N ASP A 112 10.16 0.87 -8.46
CA ASP A 112 11.60 0.65 -8.61
C ASP A 112 12.52 1.37 -7.60
N ALA A 113 13.11 0.58 -6.69
CA ALA A 113 14.56 0.40 -6.67
C ALA A 113 14.94 -0.61 -5.57
N ALA A 114 15.62 -1.69 -5.97
CA ALA A 114 16.40 -2.58 -5.12
C ALA A 114 15.71 -3.75 -4.38
N LYS A 115 14.58 -4.26 -4.89
CA LYS A 115 14.26 -5.71 -4.80
C LYS A 115 14.19 -6.33 -6.20
N ALA A 116 15.28 -6.16 -6.94
CA ALA A 116 15.57 -6.96 -8.13
C ALA A 116 15.95 -8.39 -7.71
N THR A 117 14.95 -9.18 -7.27
CA THR A 117 14.90 -10.60 -7.57
C THR A 117 13.43 -11.04 -7.66
N GLN A 118 12.85 -10.71 -8.82
CA GLN A 118 12.05 -11.61 -9.66
C GLN A 118 10.57 -11.90 -9.34
N ALA A 119 9.84 -11.06 -8.60
CA ALA A 119 8.38 -11.10 -8.74
C ALA A 119 7.99 -10.67 -10.18
N LEU A 120 7.30 -11.55 -10.91
CA LEU A 120 6.75 -11.28 -12.25
C LEU A 120 5.89 -10.00 -12.23
N GLY A 121 6.31 -8.99 -12.97
CA GLY A 121 5.56 -7.75 -13.12
C GLY A 121 4.26 -7.97 -13.88
N GLN A 122 3.30 -7.07 -13.66
CA GLN A 122 1.97 -7.12 -14.27
C GLN A 122 2.03 -7.21 -15.81
N ARG A 123 2.98 -6.49 -16.42
CA ARG A 123 3.20 -6.48 -17.87
C ARG A 123 3.67 -7.84 -18.40
N GLU A 124 4.54 -8.52 -17.68
CA GLU A 124 5.04 -9.83 -18.08
C GLU A 124 3.92 -10.88 -18.01
N ARG A 125 3.11 -10.83 -16.96
CA ARG A 125 1.92 -11.69 -16.79
C ARG A 125 0.91 -11.52 -17.92
N GLU A 126 0.64 -10.27 -18.34
CA GLU A 126 -0.24 -9.99 -19.48
C GLU A 126 0.31 -10.54 -20.81
N ILE A 127 1.62 -10.36 -21.06
CA ILE A 127 2.27 -10.88 -22.26
C ILE A 127 2.24 -12.41 -22.28
N LEU A 128 2.54 -13.06 -21.15
CA LEU A 128 2.46 -14.51 -20.98
C LEU A 128 1.05 -15.03 -21.23
N ARG A 129 0.03 -14.39 -20.65
CA ARG A 129 -1.39 -14.75 -20.85
C ARG A 129 -1.82 -14.61 -22.30
N SER A 130 -1.47 -13.49 -22.92
CA SER A 130 -1.80 -13.23 -24.32
C SER A 130 -1.10 -14.22 -25.26
N CYS A 131 0.18 -14.54 -24.98
CA CYS A 131 0.92 -15.53 -25.75
C CYS A 131 0.36 -16.94 -25.57
N LEU A 132 -0.04 -17.31 -24.35
CA LEU A 132 -0.57 -18.64 -24.05
C LEU A 132 -1.95 -18.83 -24.66
N ALA A 133 -2.78 -17.78 -24.70
CA ALA A 133 -4.10 -17.78 -25.31
C ALA A 133 -4.09 -18.14 -26.80
N GLU A 134 -3.01 -17.82 -27.53
CA GLU A 134 -2.84 -18.21 -28.93
C GLU A 134 -2.71 -19.74 -29.13
N PHE A 135 -2.28 -20.48 -28.10
CA PHE A 135 -2.02 -21.93 -28.21
C PHE A 135 -3.08 -22.80 -27.52
N VAL A 136 -3.51 -22.41 -26.30
CA VAL A 136 -4.51 -23.17 -25.52
C VAL A 136 -5.89 -22.51 -25.53
N GLY A 137 -6.03 -21.32 -26.11
CA GLY A 137 -7.30 -20.63 -26.24
C GLY A 137 -7.75 -19.94 -24.95
N PRO A 138 -9.06 -19.69 -24.76
CA PRO A 138 -9.58 -18.84 -23.67
C PRO A 138 -9.35 -19.41 -22.26
N ILE A 139 -8.98 -20.69 -22.13
CA ILE A 139 -8.59 -21.27 -20.84
C ILE A 139 -7.25 -20.74 -20.33
N ALA A 140 -6.43 -20.13 -21.20
CA ALA A 140 -5.12 -19.59 -20.84
C ALA A 140 -5.16 -18.62 -19.66
N GLU A 141 -6.24 -17.88 -19.47
CA GLU A 141 -6.41 -16.97 -18.35
C GLU A 141 -6.40 -17.70 -17.00
N LEU A 142 -7.16 -18.80 -16.91
CA LEU A 142 -7.23 -19.63 -15.70
C LEU A 142 -5.89 -20.32 -15.40
N VAL A 143 -5.24 -20.84 -16.45
CA VAL A 143 -3.93 -21.51 -16.33
C VAL A 143 -2.85 -20.52 -15.92
N CYS A 144 -2.88 -19.32 -16.48
CA CYS A 144 -1.96 -18.25 -16.13
C CYS A 144 -2.11 -17.83 -14.67
N ASP A 145 -3.33 -17.60 -14.20
CA ASP A 145 -3.55 -17.16 -12.82
C ASP A 145 -3.07 -18.20 -11.80
N ASP A 146 -3.32 -19.49 -12.04
CA ASP A 146 -2.87 -20.57 -11.15
C ASP A 146 -1.33 -20.69 -11.10
N HIS A 147 -0.66 -20.57 -12.25
CA HIS A 147 0.80 -20.68 -12.32
C HIS A 147 1.53 -19.39 -11.89
N PHE A 148 0.93 -18.21 -12.09
CA PHE A 148 1.54 -16.94 -11.72
C PHE A 148 1.60 -16.70 -10.21
N ASP A 149 0.66 -17.26 -9.45
CA ASP A 149 0.68 -17.17 -7.98
C ASP A 149 1.78 -18.04 -7.35
N HIS A 150 2.25 -19.07 -8.08
CA HIS A 150 3.28 -20.00 -7.61
C HIS A 150 4.65 -19.77 -8.24
N ALA A 151 4.74 -19.00 -9.33
CA ALA A 151 5.99 -18.75 -10.03
C ALA A 151 6.86 -17.72 -9.30
N ALA A 152 8.04 -18.17 -8.86
CA ALA A 152 9.03 -17.30 -8.24
C ALA A 152 9.70 -16.32 -9.22
N ASP A 153 9.71 -16.64 -10.53
CA ASP A 153 10.44 -15.91 -11.57
C ASP A 153 9.78 -16.06 -12.95
N LEU A 154 10.02 -15.10 -13.85
CA LEU A 154 9.54 -15.14 -15.24
C LEU A 154 9.90 -16.45 -15.96
N ARG A 155 11.14 -16.92 -15.77
CA ARG A 155 11.60 -18.17 -16.39
C ARG A 155 10.80 -19.37 -15.91
N SER A 156 10.57 -19.45 -14.58
CA SER A 156 9.80 -20.52 -13.95
C SER A 156 8.33 -20.51 -14.41
N ALA A 157 7.73 -19.32 -14.59
CA ALA A 157 6.38 -19.20 -15.17
C ALA A 157 6.33 -19.67 -16.63
N ILE A 158 7.29 -19.27 -17.47
CA ILE A 158 7.37 -19.73 -18.86
C ILE A 158 7.51 -21.26 -18.92
N ASP A 159 8.36 -21.82 -18.06
CA ASP A 159 8.57 -23.26 -17.98
C ASP A 159 7.30 -23.99 -17.58
N ALA A 160 6.59 -23.53 -16.54
CA ALA A 160 5.35 -24.11 -16.08
C ALA A 160 4.22 -24.01 -17.13
N LEU A 161 4.01 -22.83 -17.72
CA LEU A 161 3.00 -22.64 -18.77
C LEU A 161 3.29 -23.45 -20.03
N ALA A 162 4.57 -23.67 -20.36
CA ALA A 162 4.93 -24.54 -21.47
C ALA A 162 4.56 -26.01 -21.23
N THR A 163 4.45 -26.47 -19.97
CA THR A 163 4.01 -27.84 -19.66
C THR A 163 2.51 -28.05 -19.86
N GLU A 164 1.73 -26.97 -19.88
CA GLU A 164 0.28 -26.99 -20.12
C GLU A 164 -0.06 -27.11 -21.61
N ILE A 165 0.92 -26.88 -22.49
CA ILE A 165 0.77 -27.05 -23.94
C ILE A 165 1.07 -28.51 -24.29
N SER A 166 0.04 -29.27 -24.69
CA SER A 166 0.14 -30.70 -25.00
C SER A 166 1.06 -31.09 -26.17
N SER A 167 1.77 -30.14 -26.79
CA SER A 167 2.64 -30.37 -27.96
C SER A 167 4.00 -29.69 -27.78
N ASP A 168 5.07 -30.49 -27.66
CA ASP A 168 6.47 -30.04 -27.56
C ASP A 168 6.88 -28.96 -28.59
N PRO A 169 6.56 -29.08 -29.90
CA PRO A 169 6.93 -28.03 -30.86
C PRO A 169 6.16 -26.71 -30.64
N MET A 170 4.92 -26.77 -30.15
CA MET A 170 4.15 -25.56 -29.80
C MET A 170 4.66 -24.93 -28.51
N ALA A 171 5.05 -25.73 -27.53
CA ALA A 171 5.68 -25.25 -26.30
C ALA A 171 7.00 -24.50 -26.57
N GLN A 172 7.80 -24.98 -27.53
CA GLN A 172 9.00 -24.27 -27.98
C GLN A 172 8.67 -22.96 -28.72
N GLN A 173 7.65 -22.96 -29.57
CA GLN A 173 7.18 -21.73 -30.24
C GLN A 173 6.66 -20.70 -29.24
N PHE A 174 5.91 -21.12 -28.23
CA PHE A 174 5.47 -20.26 -27.12
C PHE A 174 6.65 -19.60 -26.41
N ARG A 175 7.66 -20.39 -26.01
CA ARG A 175 8.87 -19.87 -25.35
C ARG A 175 9.61 -18.84 -26.21
N ALA A 176 9.77 -19.11 -27.51
CA ALA A 176 10.41 -18.20 -28.45
C ALA A 176 9.59 -16.91 -28.65
N MET A 177 8.26 -17.02 -28.70
CA MET A 177 7.34 -15.89 -28.85
C MET A 177 7.37 -14.98 -27.62
N VAL A 178 7.33 -15.56 -26.42
CA VAL A 178 7.45 -14.83 -25.16
C VAL A 178 8.81 -14.14 -25.05
N ALA A 179 9.91 -14.83 -25.38
CA ALA A 179 11.26 -14.25 -25.38
C ALA A 179 11.40 -13.07 -26.36
N LYS A 180 10.68 -13.09 -27.49
CA LYS A 180 10.68 -11.99 -28.47
C LYS A 180 9.84 -10.78 -28.01
N GLN A 181 8.83 -11.00 -27.19
CA GLN A 181 7.97 -9.94 -26.64
C GLN A 181 8.57 -9.30 -25.37
N LEU A 182 9.43 -10.04 -24.65
CA LEU A 182 10.04 -9.60 -23.39
C LEU A 182 11.54 -9.24 -23.48
N GLY A 183 12.19 -9.48 -24.63
CA GLY A 183 13.57 -9.04 -24.93
C GLY A 183 13.61 -7.69 -25.61
#